data_AF-A0A365TG49-F1
#
_entry.id   AF-A0A365TG49-F1
#
_cell.length_a   1.000
_cell.length_b   1.000
_cell.length_c   1.000
_cell.angle_alpha   90.00
_cell.angle_beta   90.00
_cell.angle_gamma   90.00
#
_symmetry.space_group_name_H-M   'P 1'
#
loop_
_entity.id
_entity.type
_entity.pdbx_description
1 polymer ?
#
loop_
_entity_poly.entity_id
_entity_poly.type
_entity_poly.pdbx_seq_one_letter_code
_entity_poly.pdbx_strand_id
1 'polypeptide(L)'
;MPGPPGRDPRSARSNERQSFAGHGTRTTVEKDGIGLFIDDTVYAFADVSVPSLPVLWTVMVTSPVEYGGVNGAAFVGWMTMVLGAALIRGGWIGPLFTEIPGWVSLTPTLVALRVLYFNLALAVAAYGGGLFDAALRLPLAFVGWSLLVSAVAVWLFPSLAGAVARRRAA
;
A
#
# COMPACT_ATOMS: atom_id res chain seq x y z
N MET A 1 11.25 18.43 9.53
CA MET A 1 12.53 18.25 8.80
C MET A 1 12.22 17.67 7.43
N PRO A 2 12.79 18.21 6.33
CA PRO A 2 12.62 17.61 5.00
C PRO A 2 13.20 16.19 5.01
N GLY A 3 12.46 15.23 4.45
CA GLY A 3 12.96 13.88 4.24
C GLY A 3 13.93 13.79 3.06
N PRO A 4 14.69 12.69 2.94
CA PRO A 4 15.46 12.43 1.73
C PRO A 4 14.53 12.33 0.52
N PRO A 5 15.03 12.56 -0.71
CA PRO A 5 14.20 12.57 -1.91
C PRO A 5 13.29 11.34 -2.02
N GLY A 6 12.00 11.57 -2.25
CA GLY A 6 11.01 10.52 -2.43
C GLY A 6 10.38 9.97 -1.15
N ARG A 7 10.71 10.50 0.03
CA ARG A 7 10.25 9.97 1.34
C ARG A 7 9.63 11.07 2.20
N ASP A 8 8.62 10.70 2.97
CA ASP A 8 8.03 11.55 4.01
C ASP A 8 8.21 10.90 5.39
N PRO A 9 9.34 11.15 6.09
CA PRO A 9 9.61 10.59 7.40
C PRO A 9 8.86 11.31 8.53
N ARG A 10 8.20 12.45 8.27
CA ARG A 10 7.50 13.22 9.32
C ARG A 10 6.36 12.39 9.90
N SER A 11 5.59 11.75 9.03
CA SER A 11 4.44 10.90 9.41
C SER A 11 4.83 9.74 10.33
N ALA A 12 5.99 9.11 10.11
CA ALA A 12 6.44 8.00 10.93
C ALA A 12 7.14 8.40 12.25
N ARG A 13 7.43 9.68 12.47
CA ARG A 13 8.15 10.16 13.67
C ARG A 13 7.31 11.02 14.60
N SER A 14 6.10 11.36 14.18
CA SER A 14 5.21 12.25 14.93
C SER A 14 3.77 11.77 14.84
N ASN A 15 3.05 11.96 15.92
CA ASN A 15 1.62 11.68 16.02
C ASN A 15 0.75 12.82 15.46
N GLU A 16 1.36 13.90 15.01
CA GLU A 16 0.66 15.02 14.40
C GLU A 16 0.17 14.67 12.99
N ARG A 17 -1.10 14.96 12.72
CA ARG A 17 -1.71 14.83 11.39
C ARG A 17 -2.42 16.12 10.98
N GLN A 18 -2.36 16.42 9.69
CA GLN A 18 -3.13 17.54 9.14
C GLN A 18 -4.58 17.09 9.02
N SER A 19 -5.47 17.85 9.66
CA SER A 19 -6.91 17.63 9.59
C SER A 19 -7.60 18.87 9.02
N PHE A 20 -8.77 18.67 8.44
CA PHE A 20 -9.62 19.76 7.98
C PHE A 20 -10.46 20.28 9.14
N ALA A 21 -10.27 21.55 9.51
CA ALA A 21 -10.99 22.18 10.63
C ALA A 21 -12.30 22.85 10.19
N GLY A 22 -12.70 22.71 8.91
CA GLY A 22 -13.80 23.47 8.32
C GLY A 22 -13.32 24.76 7.62
N HIS A 23 -14.19 25.33 6.77
CA HIS A 23 -13.99 26.64 6.13
C HIS A 23 -12.66 26.82 5.36
N GLY A 24 -12.12 25.76 4.75
CA GLY A 24 -10.86 25.83 4.01
C GLY A 24 -9.61 25.84 4.89
N THR A 25 -9.76 25.79 6.22
CA THR A 25 -8.62 25.83 7.14
C THR A 25 -8.10 24.43 7.45
N ARG A 26 -6.77 24.29 7.41
CA ARG A 26 -6.06 23.09 7.86
C ARG A 26 -5.56 23.34 9.27
N THR A 27 -5.83 22.41 10.16
CA THR A 27 -5.23 22.39 11.48
C THR A 27 -4.33 21.17 11.63
N THR A 28 -3.37 21.24 12.54
CA THR A 28 -2.57 20.07 12.92
C THR A 28 -3.09 19.59 14.25
N VAL A 29 -3.47 18.32 14.32
CA VAL A 29 -4.00 17.69 15.54
C VAL A 29 -3.06 16.57 15.92
N GLU A 30 -2.73 16.49 17.20
CA GLU A 30 -2.06 15.33 17.78
C GLU A 30 -3.08 14.20 17.94
N LYS A 31 -2.77 13.03 17.37
CA LYS A 31 -3.64 11.85 17.46
C LYS A 31 -3.06 10.84 18.43
N ASP A 32 -3.94 10.14 19.14
CA ASP A 32 -3.56 8.93 19.87
C ASP A 32 -3.27 7.77 18.90
N GLY A 33 -2.79 6.64 19.40
CA GLY A 33 -2.38 5.52 18.54
C GLY A 33 -3.49 5.01 17.61
N ILE A 34 -4.74 4.93 18.10
CA ILE A 34 -5.89 4.48 17.31
C ILE A 34 -6.29 5.54 16.28
N GLY A 35 -6.36 6.82 16.68
CA GLY A 35 -6.65 7.92 15.77
C GLY A 35 -5.61 8.03 14.66
N LEU A 36 -4.34 7.77 14.97
CA LEU A 36 -3.25 7.71 14.00
C LEU A 36 -3.44 6.57 13.00
N PHE A 37 -3.80 5.37 13.47
CA PHE A 37 -4.08 4.19 12.64
C PHE A 37 -5.22 4.41 11.68
N ILE A 38 -6.33 4.97 12.16
CA ILE A 38 -7.47 5.26 11.29
C ILE A 38 -7.10 6.29 10.23
N ASP A 39 -6.39 7.36 10.60
CA ASP A 39 -5.96 8.41 9.66
C ASP A 39 -5.02 7.87 8.58
N ASP A 40 -4.00 7.12 8.98
CA ASP A 40 -3.03 6.55 8.06
C ASP A 40 -3.64 5.43 7.21
N THR A 41 -4.66 4.72 7.72
CA THR A 41 -5.44 3.76 6.93
C THR A 41 -6.26 4.46 5.85
N VAL A 42 -6.93 5.57 6.16
CA VAL A 42 -7.67 6.35 5.14
C VAL A 42 -6.71 6.90 4.08
N TYR A 43 -5.56 7.42 4.50
CA TYR A 43 -4.51 7.85 3.56
C TYR A 43 -4.04 6.69 2.68
N ALA A 44 -3.67 5.56 3.28
CA ALA A 44 -3.16 4.39 2.57
C ALA A 44 -4.21 3.77 1.65
N PHE A 45 -5.48 3.79 2.06
CA PHE A 45 -6.59 3.35 1.24
C PHE A 45 -6.66 4.17 -0.04
N ALA A 46 -6.60 5.50 0.02
CA ALA A 46 -6.57 6.33 -1.19
C ALA A 46 -5.29 6.09 -2.02
N ASP A 47 -4.12 6.06 -1.38
CA ASP A 47 -2.82 5.94 -2.06
C ASP A 47 -2.63 4.58 -2.77
N VAL A 48 -3.22 3.51 -2.23
CA VAL A 48 -3.15 2.16 -2.83
C VAL A 48 -4.31 1.91 -3.78
N SER A 49 -5.54 2.27 -3.40
CA SER A 49 -6.74 1.88 -4.16
C SER A 49 -6.85 2.66 -5.46
N VAL A 50 -6.62 3.97 -5.46
CA VAL A 50 -6.76 4.80 -6.67
C VAL A 50 -5.82 4.33 -7.79
N PRO A 51 -4.52 4.10 -7.54
CA PRO A 51 -3.65 3.55 -8.58
C PRO A 51 -3.99 2.12 -8.98
N SER A 52 -4.56 1.31 -8.07
CA SER A 52 -4.88 -0.11 -8.30
C SER A 52 -6.24 -0.34 -8.98
N LEU A 53 -7.02 0.71 -9.24
CA LEU A 53 -8.33 0.60 -9.88
C LEU A 53 -8.31 -0.21 -11.19
N PRO A 54 -7.32 -0.07 -12.10
CA PRO A 54 -7.30 -0.84 -13.34
C PRO A 54 -7.31 -2.36 -13.14
N VAL A 55 -6.46 -2.88 -12.24
CA VAL A 55 -6.41 -4.33 -11.98
C VAL A 55 -7.60 -4.80 -11.15
N LEU A 56 -8.08 -3.99 -10.20
CA LEU A 56 -9.29 -4.30 -9.43
C LEU A 56 -10.50 -4.41 -10.36
N TRP A 57 -10.66 -3.47 -11.29
CA TRP A 57 -11.69 -3.49 -12.31
C TRP A 57 -11.53 -4.73 -13.21
N THR A 58 -10.32 -5.02 -13.66
CA THR A 58 -10.05 -6.17 -14.53
C THR A 58 -10.44 -7.47 -13.83
N VAL A 59 -9.99 -7.71 -12.60
CA VAL A 59 -10.33 -8.91 -11.82
C VAL A 59 -11.85 -9.01 -11.65
N MET A 60 -12.52 -7.90 -11.32
CA MET A 60 -13.97 -7.87 -11.14
C MET A 60 -14.75 -8.28 -12.39
N VAL A 61 -14.30 -7.90 -13.59
CA VAL A 61 -15.03 -8.17 -14.84
C VAL A 61 -14.59 -9.46 -15.55
N THR A 62 -13.39 -9.98 -15.27
CA THR A 62 -12.85 -11.17 -15.95
C THR A 62 -12.96 -12.45 -15.12
N SER A 63 -13.10 -12.35 -13.79
CA SER A 63 -13.00 -13.49 -12.88
C SER A 63 -14.36 -13.84 -12.27
N PRO A 64 -14.71 -15.14 -12.17
CA PRO A 64 -15.97 -15.56 -11.55
C PRO A 64 -16.00 -15.22 -10.05
N VAL A 65 -17.20 -14.92 -9.55
CA VAL A 65 -17.44 -14.63 -8.13
C VAL A 65 -17.59 -15.95 -7.39
N GLU A 66 -16.55 -16.33 -6.65
CA GLU A 66 -16.49 -17.56 -5.87
C GLU A 66 -15.94 -17.24 -4.47
N TYR A 67 -16.14 -18.16 -3.52
CA TYR A 67 -15.62 -18.00 -2.14
C TYR A 67 -14.08 -18.02 -2.10
N GLY A 68 -13.47 -18.82 -2.97
CA GLY A 68 -12.03 -18.86 -3.25
C GLY A 68 -11.67 -18.22 -4.59
N GLY A 69 -10.43 -18.43 -5.04
CA GLY A 69 -9.99 -17.96 -6.35
C GLY A 69 -9.57 -16.48 -6.42
N VAL A 70 -9.56 -15.95 -7.66
CA VAL A 70 -8.89 -14.68 -8.02
C VAL A 70 -9.51 -13.46 -7.32
N ASN A 71 -10.83 -13.41 -7.17
CA ASN A 71 -11.52 -12.30 -6.50
C ASN A 71 -11.18 -12.23 -5.00
N GLY A 72 -11.25 -13.37 -4.30
CA GLY A 72 -10.86 -13.47 -2.89
C GLY A 72 -9.40 -13.12 -2.68
N ALA A 73 -8.52 -13.64 -3.55
CA ALA A 73 -7.09 -13.33 -3.57
C ALA A 73 -6.81 -11.83 -3.78
N ALA A 74 -7.51 -11.19 -4.71
CA ALA A 74 -7.39 -9.75 -4.97
C ALA A 74 -7.84 -8.93 -3.75
N PHE A 75 -8.95 -9.30 -3.10
CA PHE A 75 -9.43 -8.61 -1.91
C PHE A 75 -8.43 -8.71 -0.75
N VAL A 76 -7.94 -9.92 -0.45
CA VAL A 76 -6.93 -10.15 0.59
C VAL A 76 -5.66 -9.37 0.28
N GLY A 77 -5.18 -9.46 -0.96
CA GLY A 77 -3.98 -8.75 -1.39
C GLY A 77 -4.12 -7.24 -1.25
N TRP A 78 -5.23 -6.67 -1.72
CA TRP A 78 -5.52 -5.24 -1.64
C TRP A 78 -5.60 -4.74 -0.20
N MET A 79 -6.34 -5.44 0.67
CA MET A 79 -6.44 -5.09 2.09
C MET A 79 -5.08 -5.18 2.80
N THR A 80 -4.28 -6.20 2.48
CA THR A 80 -2.91 -6.33 3.01
C THR A 80 -2.05 -5.15 2.59
N MET A 81 -2.18 -4.69 1.34
CA MET A 81 -1.42 -3.54 0.88
C MET A 81 -1.81 -2.24 1.58
N VAL A 82 -3.12 -2.00 1.74
CA VAL A 82 -3.64 -0.83 2.46
C VAL A 82 -3.16 -0.81 3.90
N LEU A 83 -3.35 -1.91 4.63
CA LEU A 83 -2.97 -2.01 6.04
C LEU A 83 -1.44 -1.94 6.19
N GLY A 84 -0.68 -2.67 5.37
CA GLY A 84 0.78 -2.60 5.42
C GLY A 84 1.33 -1.20 5.14
N ALA A 85 0.74 -0.48 4.19
CA ALA A 85 1.13 0.90 3.89
C ALA A 85 0.80 1.84 5.05
N ALA A 86 -0.37 1.67 5.68
CA ALA A 86 -0.73 2.40 6.89
C ALA A 86 0.25 2.11 8.03
N LEU A 87 0.65 0.86 8.22
CA LEU A 87 1.59 0.47 9.27
C LEU A 87 2.99 1.08 9.07
N ILE A 88 3.49 1.09 7.83
CA ILE A 88 4.79 1.71 7.51
C ILE A 88 4.71 3.24 7.63
N ARG A 89 3.59 3.84 7.19
CA ARG A 89 3.36 5.28 7.28
C ARG A 89 3.30 5.76 8.72
N GLY A 90 2.57 5.04 9.58
CA GLY A 90 2.45 5.33 11.01
C GLY A 90 3.72 5.04 11.81
N GLY A 91 4.73 4.41 11.18
CA GLY A 91 6.01 4.11 11.82
C GLY A 91 5.99 2.90 12.75
N TRP A 92 4.92 2.08 12.76
CA TRP A 92 4.89 0.86 13.58
C TRP A 92 5.77 -0.25 13.02
N ILE A 93 6.00 -0.27 11.70
CA ILE A 93 6.91 -1.22 11.06
C ILE A 93 7.86 -0.51 10.10
N GLY A 94 9.10 -1.01 10.02
CA GLY A 94 10.11 -0.51 9.10
C GLY A 94 9.93 -1.04 7.68
N PRO A 95 10.23 -0.25 6.65
CA PRO A 95 10.32 -0.73 5.27
C PRO A 95 11.51 -1.68 5.07
N LEU A 96 11.39 -2.63 4.14
CA LEU A 96 12.47 -3.56 3.83
C LEU A 96 13.61 -2.85 3.08
N PHE A 97 14.86 -3.18 3.40
CA PHE A 97 16.08 -2.71 2.72
C PHE A 97 16.33 -1.19 2.77
N THR A 98 15.74 -0.47 3.73
CA THR A 98 16.06 0.94 3.98
C THR A 98 15.83 1.33 5.43
N GLU A 99 16.76 2.09 6.00
CA GLU A 99 16.65 2.64 7.36
C GLU A 99 15.83 3.94 7.40
N ILE A 100 15.42 4.46 6.24
CA ILE A 100 14.66 5.71 6.16
C ILE A 100 13.21 5.39 6.53
N PRO A 101 12.66 5.93 7.64
CA PRO A 101 11.29 5.62 8.06
C PRO A 101 10.26 6.37 7.20
N GLY A 102 8.99 5.95 7.33
CA GLY A 102 7.84 6.61 6.71
C GLY A 102 7.46 6.06 5.35
N TRP A 103 6.48 6.73 4.74
CA TRP A 103 5.93 6.34 3.45
C TRP A 103 6.53 7.15 2.29
N VAL A 104 6.13 6.81 1.07
CA VAL A 104 6.66 7.41 -0.17
C VAL A 104 5.97 8.75 -0.44
N SER A 105 6.73 9.78 -0.83
CA SER A 105 6.16 11.10 -1.14
C SER A 105 5.29 11.09 -2.41
N LEU A 106 4.41 12.08 -2.55
CA LEU A 106 3.50 12.26 -3.68
C LEU A 106 4.08 13.16 -4.79
N THR A 107 5.20 12.75 -5.40
CA THR A 107 5.72 13.43 -6.61
C THR A 107 5.16 12.76 -7.87
N PRO A 108 5.01 13.48 -9.01
CA PRO A 108 4.41 12.91 -10.23
C PRO A 108 5.08 11.60 -10.68
N THR A 109 6.41 11.53 -10.61
CA THR A 109 7.20 10.32 -10.87
C THR A 109 6.74 9.14 -10.02
N LEU A 110 6.60 9.37 -8.72
CA LEU A 110 6.30 8.32 -7.76
C LEU A 110 4.82 7.95 -7.78
N VAL A 111 3.95 8.83 -8.25
CA VAL A 111 2.56 8.50 -8.57
C VAL A 111 2.52 7.55 -9.77
N ALA A 112 3.24 7.84 -10.86
CA ALA A 112 3.33 6.93 -12.00
C ALA A 112 3.91 5.56 -11.60
N LEU A 113 4.92 5.55 -10.72
CA LEU A 113 5.48 4.30 -10.19
C LEU A 113 4.45 3.51 -9.38
N ARG A 114 3.59 4.16 -8.57
CA ARG A 114 2.50 3.47 -7.84
C ARG A 114 1.54 2.78 -8.77
N VAL A 115 1.12 3.46 -9.85
CA VAL A 115 0.20 2.88 -10.84
C VAL A 115 0.81 1.60 -11.40
N LEU A 116 2.05 1.63 -11.88
CA LEU A 116 2.68 0.44 -12.43
C LEU A 116 2.89 -0.64 -11.36
N TYR A 117 3.50 -0.28 -10.23
CA TYR A 117 3.93 -1.24 -9.22
C TYR A 117 2.76 -1.91 -8.50
N PHE A 118 1.75 -1.16 -8.08
CA PHE A 118 0.62 -1.72 -7.36
C PHE A 118 -0.27 -2.59 -8.24
N ASN A 119 -0.51 -2.20 -9.50
CA ASN A 119 -1.25 -3.07 -10.43
C ASN A 119 -0.51 -4.38 -10.68
N LEU A 120 0.81 -4.35 -10.88
CA LEU A 120 1.59 -5.58 -11.07
C LEU A 120 1.59 -6.46 -9.81
N ALA A 121 1.87 -5.88 -8.64
CA ALA A 121 1.87 -6.62 -7.38
C ALA A 121 0.52 -7.27 -7.09
N LEU A 122 -0.57 -6.51 -7.27
CA LEU A 122 -1.91 -6.98 -7.01
C LEU A 122 -2.38 -8.00 -8.06
N ALA A 123 -1.97 -7.87 -9.33
CA ALA A 123 -2.20 -8.89 -10.35
C ALA A 123 -1.53 -10.23 -9.96
N VAL A 124 -0.27 -10.18 -9.53
CA VAL A 124 0.47 -11.38 -9.10
C VAL A 124 -0.17 -11.99 -7.85
N ALA A 125 -0.60 -11.16 -6.89
CA ALA A 125 -1.31 -11.63 -5.70
C ALA A 125 -2.66 -12.28 -6.04
N ALA A 126 -3.43 -11.68 -6.95
CA ALA A 126 -4.76 -12.14 -7.34
C ALA A 126 -4.71 -13.42 -8.19
N TYR A 127 -4.06 -13.35 -9.36
CA TYR A 127 -4.01 -14.47 -10.30
C TYR A 127 -3.12 -15.61 -9.79
N GLY A 128 -2.03 -15.29 -9.09
CA GLY A 128 -1.23 -16.30 -8.41
C GLY A 128 -2.00 -16.99 -7.28
N GLY A 129 -2.84 -16.24 -6.53
CA GLY A 129 -3.69 -16.81 -5.49
C GLY A 129 -4.73 -17.77 -6.08
N GLY A 130 -5.38 -17.38 -7.18
CA GLY A 130 -6.30 -18.26 -7.90
C GLY A 130 -5.63 -19.51 -8.47
N LEU A 131 -4.40 -19.38 -9.00
CA LEU A 131 -3.62 -20.53 -9.48
C LEU A 131 -3.25 -21.48 -8.33
N PHE A 132 -2.83 -20.95 -7.18
CA PHE A 132 -2.49 -21.74 -5.99
C PHE A 132 -3.71 -22.49 -5.45
N ASP A 133 -4.87 -21.84 -5.41
CA ASP A 133 -6.14 -22.45 -5.00
C ASP A 133 -6.50 -23.64 -5.90
N ALA A 134 -6.40 -23.44 -7.23
CA ALA A 134 -6.67 -24.47 -8.23
C ALA A 134 -5.67 -25.64 -8.16
N ALA A 135 -4.40 -25.35 -7.91
CA ALA A 135 -3.32 -26.33 -7.89
C ALA A 135 -3.31 -27.19 -6.62
N LEU A 136 -3.45 -26.56 -5.44
CA LEU A 136 -3.33 -27.25 -4.16
C LEU A 136 -4.65 -27.85 -3.68
N ARG A 137 -5.80 -27.34 -4.17
CA ARG A 137 -7.14 -27.70 -3.70
C ARG A 137 -7.29 -27.62 -2.17
N LEU A 138 -6.50 -26.76 -1.55
CA LEU A 138 -6.54 -26.50 -0.12
C LEU A 138 -7.41 -25.28 0.13
N PRO A 139 -8.41 -25.37 1.02
CA PRO A 139 -9.19 -24.20 1.38
C PRO A 139 -8.25 -23.11 1.92
N LEU A 140 -8.45 -21.88 1.46
CA LEU A 140 -7.68 -20.70 1.87
C LEU A 140 -6.21 -20.63 1.39
N ALA A 141 -5.75 -21.52 0.50
CA ALA A 141 -4.40 -21.41 -0.07
C ALA A 141 -4.16 -20.06 -0.76
N PHE A 142 -5.18 -19.53 -1.43
CA PHE A 142 -5.16 -18.20 -2.03
C PHE A 142 -4.85 -17.10 -1.01
N VAL A 143 -5.35 -17.22 0.23
CA VAL A 143 -5.14 -16.23 1.30
C VAL A 143 -3.65 -16.16 1.64
N GLY A 144 -3.02 -17.31 1.88
CA GLY A 144 -1.60 -17.37 2.24
C GLY A 144 -0.70 -16.77 1.15
N TRP A 145 -0.97 -17.10 -0.11
CA TRP A 145 -0.26 -16.52 -1.25
C TRP A 145 -0.44 -15.00 -1.33
N SER A 146 -1.69 -14.53 -1.34
CA SER A 146 -1.99 -13.10 -1.50
C SER A 146 -1.46 -12.28 -0.33
N LEU A 147 -1.58 -12.77 0.91
CA LEU A 147 -0.97 -12.15 2.09
C LEU A 147 0.55 -11.99 1.90
N LEU A 148 1.24 -13.06 1.55
CA LEU A 148 2.70 -13.07 1.42
C LEU A 148 3.17 -12.09 0.33
N VAL A 149 2.62 -12.22 -0.89
CA VAL A 149 3.01 -11.40 -2.03
C VAL A 149 2.73 -9.92 -1.76
N SER A 150 1.53 -9.59 -1.27
CA SER A 150 1.16 -8.21 -1.01
C SER A 150 1.93 -7.60 0.15
N ALA A 151 2.18 -8.34 1.23
CA ALA A 151 3.00 -7.88 2.34
C ALA A 151 4.42 -7.55 1.88
N VAL A 152 5.05 -8.47 1.13
CA VAL A 152 6.40 -8.26 0.57
C VAL A 152 6.41 -7.06 -0.37
N ALA A 153 5.44 -6.94 -1.28
CA ALA A 153 5.37 -5.83 -2.22
C ALA A 153 5.30 -4.47 -1.51
N VAL A 154 4.43 -4.35 -0.50
CA VAL A 154 4.26 -3.10 0.27
C VAL A 154 5.48 -2.77 1.11
N TRP A 155 6.11 -3.77 1.71
CA TRP A 155 7.35 -3.59 2.45
C TRP A 155 8.53 -3.14 1.57
N LEU A 156 8.62 -3.63 0.33
CA LEU A 156 9.68 -3.30 -0.61
C LEU A 156 9.48 -1.94 -1.30
N PHE A 157 8.23 -1.53 -1.51
CA PHE A 157 7.89 -0.34 -2.29
C PHE A 157 8.64 0.93 -1.87
N PRO A 158 8.74 1.27 -0.57
CA PRO A 158 9.58 2.37 -0.05
C PRO A 158 11.02 2.43 -0.58
N SER A 159 11.69 1.28 -0.62
CA SER A 159 13.10 1.18 -1.03
C SER A 159 13.26 1.36 -2.53
N LEU A 160 12.36 0.76 -3.31
CA LEU A 160 12.29 0.96 -4.74
C LEU A 160 12.03 2.43 -5.09
N ALA A 161 11.05 3.05 -4.44
CA ALA A 161 10.71 4.45 -4.64
C ALA A 161 11.89 5.38 -4.29
N GLY A 162 12.59 5.11 -3.19
CA GLY A 162 13.80 5.84 -2.82
C GLY A 162 14.92 5.72 -3.85
N ALA A 163 15.13 4.52 -4.42
CA ALA A 163 16.11 4.30 -5.48
C ALA A 163 15.75 5.08 -6.76
N VAL A 164 14.49 5.07 -7.17
CA VAL A 164 13.99 5.83 -8.34
C VAL A 164 14.14 7.33 -8.12
N ALA A 165 13.78 7.83 -6.93
CA ALA A 165 13.88 9.25 -6.61
C ALA A 165 15.33 9.74 -6.62
N ARG A 166 16.28 8.97 -6.06
CA ARG A 166 17.71 9.31 -6.11
C ARG A 166 18.25 9.36 -7.53
N ARG A 167 17.87 8.40 -8.39
CA ARG A 167 18.30 8.37 -9.81
C ARG A 167 17.81 9.56 -10.63
N ARG A 168 16.67 10.16 -10.27
CA ARG A 168 16.17 11.38 -10.95
C ARG A 168 16.78 12.67 -10.42
N ALA A 169 17.40 12.64 -9.24
CA ALA A 169 18.00 13.80 -8.60
C ALA A 169 19.52 13.94 -8.88
N ALA A 170 20.14 12.88 -9.43
CA ALA A 170 21.50 12.87 -9.94
C ALA A 170 21.51 13.26 -11.43
#